data_AF-A0A3P6RPY0-F1
#
_entry.id   AF-A0A3P6RPY0-F1
#
_cell.length_a   1.000
_cell.length_b   1.000
_cell.length_c   1.000
_cell.angle_alpha   90.00
_cell.angle_beta   90.00
_cell.angle_gamma   90.00
#
_symmetry.space_group_name_H-M   'P 1'
#
loop_
_entity.id
_entity.type
_entity.pdbx_description
1 polymer ?
#
loop_
_entity_poly.entity_id
_entity_poly.type
_entity_poly.pdbx_seq_one_letter_code
_entity_poly.pdbx_strand_id
1 'polypeptide(L)'
;MFLAGGVNAQSGVANNTTEPESGGIKLAEWDFAEFGTFFGAFAIIILMCLFKTFYPKIPYVPDYIPQSLLLICIGVIFGLIFYYASDVAIEETLWKLTPTMFFHFLLPPIVLDAAFGLYNRTFLDYIASILIYAVIGTVLNFVIIGPLMYGLCKGGAMGPGLSNISLNSFFLFASLIVAVDPVAVLAIFQ
;
A
#
# COMPACT_ATOMS: atom_id res chain seq x y z
N MET A 1 -21.42 73.01 4.10
CA MET A 1 -20.51 73.42 5.20
C MET A 1 -19.24 72.58 5.05
N PHE A 2 -18.36 72.99 4.13
CA PHE A 2 -17.02 73.57 4.43
C PHE A 2 -16.08 72.56 5.13
N LEU A 3 -15.23 71.81 4.41
CA LEU A 3 -13.84 72.11 3.97
C LEU A 3 -12.86 72.56 5.09
N ALA A 4 -11.87 71.70 5.38
CA ALA A 4 -10.45 72.01 5.69
C ALA A 4 -9.78 70.66 6.06
N GLY A 5 -8.70 70.14 5.45
CA GLY A 5 -7.63 70.78 4.70
C GLY A 5 -6.57 71.34 5.65
N GLY A 6 -5.47 70.62 5.90
CA GLY A 6 -4.39 71.15 6.73
C GLY A 6 -3.27 70.16 7.08
N VAL A 7 -2.34 70.00 6.14
CA VAL A 7 -1.01 69.38 6.31
C VAL A 7 -0.06 70.38 6.98
N ASN A 8 0.82 69.92 7.89
CA ASN A 8 2.20 70.42 8.11
C ASN A 8 2.88 69.52 9.17
N ALA A 9 3.91 68.74 8.86
CA ALA A 9 5.30 69.08 8.54
C ALA A 9 6.24 69.05 9.78
N GLN A 10 6.96 67.93 9.89
CA GLN A 10 8.38 67.75 10.28
C GLN A 10 9.03 68.53 11.46
N SER A 11 9.46 67.74 12.46
CA SER A 11 10.78 67.82 13.12
C SER A 11 11.07 66.41 13.69
N GLY A 12 12.05 65.60 13.33
CA GLY A 12 13.37 65.87 12.79
C GLY A 12 14.43 65.80 13.90
N VAL A 13 14.79 64.60 14.40
CA VAL A 13 16.12 64.28 14.97
C VAL A 13 16.41 62.79 14.76
N ALA A 14 17.65 62.54 14.34
CA ALA A 14 18.24 61.33 13.78
C ALA A 14 18.48 60.19 14.79
N ASN A 15 18.56 58.95 14.27
CA ASN A 15 19.80 58.16 14.30
C ASN A 15 19.73 56.92 13.38
N ASN A 16 20.34 57.10 12.21
CA ASN A 16 21.21 56.20 11.44
C ASN A 16 21.06 54.66 11.52
N THR A 17 20.66 54.11 10.37
CA THR A 17 21.40 53.12 9.55
C THR A 17 21.97 51.88 10.24
N THR A 18 21.39 50.71 9.92
CA THR A 18 22.01 49.68 9.06
C THR A 18 21.04 48.51 8.82
N GLU A 19 20.56 48.38 7.59
CA GLU A 19 20.40 47.04 7.03
C GLU A 19 21.80 46.42 6.91
N PRO A 20 21.91 45.12 7.19
CA PRO A 20 22.25 44.26 6.07
C PRO A 20 21.24 43.14 5.95
N GLU A 21 20.97 42.81 4.68
CA GLU A 21 20.37 41.58 4.25
C GLU A 21 20.95 40.37 5.00
N SER A 22 20.09 39.62 5.67
CA SER A 22 20.33 38.18 5.80
C SER A 22 19.23 37.48 5.03
N GLY A 23 19.54 37.13 3.79
CA GLY A 23 18.89 36.03 3.08
C GLY A 23 19.07 34.75 3.89
N GLY A 24 18.21 34.57 4.89
CA GLY A 24 18.10 33.32 5.63
C GLY A 24 17.34 32.35 4.76
N ILE A 25 18.06 31.64 3.90
CA ILE A 25 17.51 30.46 3.22
C ILE A 25 17.06 29.52 4.35
N LYS A 26 15.76 29.29 4.50
CA LYS A 26 15.22 28.22 5.35
C LYS A 26 15.66 26.88 4.76
N LEU A 27 16.86 26.41 5.13
CA LEU A 27 17.54 25.27 4.49
C LEU A 27 17.29 23.90 5.14
N ALA A 28 16.44 23.80 6.14
CA ALA A 28 15.91 22.51 6.62
C ALA A 28 14.71 22.76 7.53
N GLU A 29 13.50 22.58 7.01
CA GLU A 29 12.35 22.32 7.85
C GLU A 29 12.37 20.82 8.16
N TRP A 30 12.66 20.45 9.40
CA TRP A 30 12.61 19.06 9.83
C TRP A 30 11.14 18.65 9.95
N ASP A 31 10.62 18.02 8.90
CA ASP A 31 9.30 17.39 8.94
C ASP A 31 9.39 16.07 9.72
N PHE A 32 9.25 16.17 11.04
CA PHE A 32 9.25 15.01 11.94
C PHE A 32 8.04 14.08 11.72
N ALA A 33 6.98 14.56 11.06
CA ALA A 33 5.81 13.73 10.72
C ALA A 33 6.12 12.80 9.53
N GLU A 34 6.85 13.31 8.54
CA GLU A 34 7.35 12.49 7.44
C GLU A 34 8.43 11.49 7.92
N PHE A 35 9.33 11.92 8.80
CA PHE A 35 10.35 11.04 9.39
C PHE A 35 9.76 9.86 10.20
N GLY A 36 8.69 10.11 10.97
CA GLY A 36 7.97 9.06 11.70
C GLY A 36 7.37 8.01 10.77
N THR A 37 6.95 8.44 9.58
CA THR A 37 6.40 7.59 8.54
C THR A 37 7.46 6.65 7.94
N PHE A 38 8.67 7.15 7.67
CA PHE A 38 9.80 6.33 7.24
C PHE A 38 10.22 5.33 8.33
N PHE A 39 10.35 5.77 9.58
CA PHE A 39 10.75 4.89 10.68
C PHE A 39 9.73 3.77 10.92
N GLY A 40 8.43 4.07 10.83
CA GLY A 40 7.36 3.08 10.92
C GLY A 40 7.45 2.04 9.80
N ALA A 41 7.71 2.46 8.56
CA ALA A 41 7.90 1.54 7.44
C ALA A 41 9.10 0.61 7.65
N PHE A 42 10.25 1.14 8.09
CA PHE A 42 11.41 0.33 8.43
C PHE A 42 11.12 -0.65 9.58
N ALA A 43 10.39 -0.22 10.62
CA ALA A 43 10.00 -1.09 11.72
C ALA A 43 9.09 -2.24 11.25
N ILE A 44 8.15 -1.98 10.34
CA ILE A 44 7.27 -3.02 9.75
C ILE A 44 8.09 -4.02 8.91
N ILE A 45 9.04 -3.53 8.11
CA ILE A 45 9.92 -4.39 7.29
C ILE A 45 10.80 -5.27 8.19
N ILE A 46 11.39 -4.70 9.25
CA ILE A 46 12.18 -5.44 10.24
C ILE A 46 11.30 -6.48 10.95
N LEU A 47 10.09 -6.11 11.35
CA LEU A 47 9.13 -7.02 11.98
C LEU A 47 8.76 -8.19 11.05
N MET A 48 8.49 -7.92 9.76
CA MET A 48 8.25 -8.96 8.77
C MET A 48 9.44 -9.90 8.59
N CYS A 49 10.65 -9.34 8.54
CA CYS A 49 11.89 -10.12 8.41
C CYS A 49 12.16 -10.99 9.65
N LEU A 50 11.89 -10.45 10.84
CA LEU A 50 12.01 -11.15 12.12
C LEU A 50 10.96 -12.27 12.22
N PHE A 51 9.72 -12.00 11.79
CA PHE A 51 8.67 -13.01 11.74
C PHE A 51 9.03 -14.17 10.79
N LYS A 52 9.50 -13.84 9.58
CA LYS A 52 9.98 -14.84 8.59
C LYS A 52 11.15 -15.68 9.14
N THR A 53 12.00 -15.09 9.97
CA THR A 53 13.14 -15.78 10.63
C THR A 53 12.71 -16.64 11.83
N PHE A 54 11.67 -16.23 12.54
CA PHE A 54 11.19 -16.90 13.76
C PHE A 54 10.25 -18.07 13.46
N TYR A 55 9.45 -17.96 12.41
CA TYR A 55 8.49 -18.98 11.97
C TYR A 55 9.08 -20.41 11.83
N PRO A 56 10.24 -20.65 11.17
CA PRO A 56 10.81 -21.99 11.06
C PRO A 56 11.44 -22.52 12.36
N LYS A 57 11.59 -21.69 13.40
CA LYS A 57 12.17 -22.10 14.70
C LYS A 57 11.12 -22.63 15.68
N ILE A 58 9.84 -22.49 15.38
CA ILE A 58 8.76 -23.02 16.22
C ILE A 58 8.51 -24.48 15.80
N PRO A 59 8.71 -25.46 16.70
CA PRO A 59 8.42 -26.86 16.38
C PRO A 59 6.90 -27.04 16.12
N TYR A 60 6.55 -27.88 15.14
CA TYR A 60 5.19 -28.32 14.75
C TYR A 60 4.28 -27.34 13.99
N VAL A 61 4.62 -26.06 13.88
CA VAL A 61 3.80 -25.07 13.14
C VAL A 61 3.99 -25.09 11.62
N PRO A 62 5.21 -25.28 11.07
CA PRO A 62 5.44 -25.25 9.61
C PRO A 62 4.76 -26.37 8.83
N ASP A 63 4.57 -27.55 9.44
CA ASP A 63 4.09 -28.74 8.74
C ASP A 63 2.58 -28.74 8.44
N TYR A 64 1.79 -27.95 9.18
CA TYR A 64 0.32 -27.96 9.09
C TYR A 64 -0.29 -26.67 8.53
N ILE A 65 0.36 -25.51 8.71
CA ILE A 65 -0.23 -24.20 8.39
C ILE A 65 0.73 -23.43 7.49
N PRO A 66 0.35 -23.06 6.24
CA PRO A 66 1.23 -22.30 5.37
C PRO A 66 1.48 -20.90 5.94
N GLN A 67 2.71 -20.41 5.77
CA GLN A 67 3.19 -19.14 6.33
C GLN A 67 2.25 -17.96 6.00
N SER A 68 1.74 -17.89 4.77
CA SER A 68 0.84 -16.80 4.32
C SER A 68 -0.51 -16.81 5.02
N LEU A 69 -1.07 -18.00 5.33
CA LEU A 69 -2.34 -18.12 6.04
C LEU A 69 -2.21 -17.59 7.47
N LEU A 70 -1.12 -17.91 8.14
CA LEU A 70 -0.85 -17.44 9.50
C LEU A 70 -0.71 -15.90 9.54
N LEU A 71 0.01 -15.30 8.57
CA LEU A 71 0.12 -13.85 8.43
C LEU A 71 -1.25 -13.17 8.23
N ILE A 72 -2.10 -13.76 7.39
CA ILE A 72 -3.47 -13.26 7.17
C ILE A 72 -4.28 -13.34 8.48
N CYS A 73 -4.22 -14.47 9.18
CA CYS A 73 -4.93 -14.64 10.46
C CYS A 73 -4.47 -13.62 11.52
N ILE A 74 -3.16 -13.41 11.67
CA ILE A 74 -2.61 -12.38 12.57
C ILE A 74 -3.12 -11.00 12.16
N GLY A 75 -3.05 -10.66 10.87
CA GLY A 75 -3.54 -9.38 10.36
C GLY A 75 -5.02 -9.15 10.66
N VAL A 76 -5.86 -10.19 10.53
CA VAL A 76 -7.29 -10.12 10.86
C VAL A 76 -7.51 -9.94 12.36
N ILE A 77 -6.78 -10.66 13.22
CA ILE A 77 -6.89 -10.53 14.68
C ILE A 77 -6.50 -9.13 15.14
N PHE A 78 -5.38 -8.60 14.63
CA PHE A 78 -4.95 -7.23 14.91
C PHE A 78 -5.94 -6.20 14.31
N GLY A 79 -6.44 -6.39 13.10
CA GLY A 79 -7.46 -5.51 12.53
C GLY A 79 -8.74 -5.47 13.37
N LEU A 80 -9.16 -6.62 13.89
CA LEU A 80 -10.36 -6.74 14.72
C LEU A 80 -10.14 -6.15 16.12
N ILE A 81 -8.98 -6.38 16.76
CA ILE A 81 -8.70 -5.83 18.10
C ILE A 81 -8.64 -4.30 18.05
N PHE A 82 -8.04 -3.72 17.00
CA PHE A 82 -7.99 -2.27 16.82
C PHE A 82 -9.37 -1.69 16.46
N TYR A 83 -10.16 -2.40 15.67
CA TYR A 83 -11.54 -2.00 15.37
C TYR A 83 -12.39 -1.89 16.65
N TYR A 84 -12.23 -2.81 17.60
CA TYR A 84 -12.95 -2.76 18.89
C TYR A 84 -12.32 -1.82 19.92
N ALA A 85 -11.02 -1.55 19.85
CA ALA A 85 -10.31 -0.70 20.80
C ALA A 85 -10.36 0.81 20.47
N SER A 86 -10.79 1.19 19.26
CA SER A 86 -10.69 2.57 18.77
C SER A 86 -12.00 3.36 18.94
N ASP A 87 -12.26 3.85 20.16
CA ASP A 87 -13.13 5.00 20.44
C ASP A 87 -12.31 6.29 20.68
N VAL A 88 -10.97 6.21 20.64
CA VAL A 88 -10.05 7.33 20.93
C VAL A 88 -9.20 7.63 19.71
N ALA A 89 -9.58 8.67 18.97
CA ALA A 89 -8.80 9.50 18.04
C ALA A 89 -7.41 8.96 17.60
N ILE A 90 -7.38 7.89 16.80
CA ILE A 90 -6.20 7.50 16.01
C ILE A 90 -6.51 7.75 14.53
N GLU A 91 -6.60 9.03 14.16
CA GLU A 91 -6.84 9.42 12.76
C GLU A 91 -5.54 9.59 11.96
N GLU A 92 -4.36 9.62 12.60
CA GLU A 92 -3.13 10.12 11.98
C GLU A 92 -1.87 9.26 12.21
N THR A 93 -1.98 7.95 12.42
CA THR A 93 -0.76 7.13 12.60
C THR A 93 -0.84 5.79 11.89
N LEU A 94 -0.04 5.66 10.82
CA LEU A 94 0.63 4.46 10.27
C LEU A 94 -0.17 3.20 9.89
N TRP A 95 -1.40 3.02 10.40
CA TRP A 95 -2.14 1.77 10.29
C TRP A 95 -3.21 1.79 9.19
N LYS A 96 -3.58 2.98 8.71
CA LYS A 96 -4.36 3.09 7.48
C LYS A 96 -3.40 2.91 6.32
N LEU A 97 -3.39 1.71 5.73
CA LEU A 97 -2.63 1.43 4.51
C LEU A 97 -3.20 2.23 3.34
N THR A 98 -2.77 3.49 3.24
CA THR A 98 -3.03 4.34 2.09
C THR A 98 -2.29 3.73 0.88
N PRO A 99 -2.92 3.66 -0.30
CA PRO A 99 -2.28 3.08 -1.50
C PRO A 99 -0.90 3.67 -1.78
N THR A 100 -0.73 4.98 -1.61
CA THR A 100 0.55 5.69 -1.77
C THR A 100 1.64 5.10 -0.86
N MET A 101 1.34 4.89 0.42
CA MET A 101 2.27 4.30 1.39
C MET A 101 2.62 2.85 1.04
N PHE A 102 1.62 2.06 0.63
CA PHE A 102 1.82 0.69 0.21
C PHE A 102 2.77 0.61 -1.00
N PHE A 103 2.53 1.42 -2.03
CA PHE A 103 3.32 1.40 -3.26
C PHE A 103 4.76 1.92 -3.07
N HIS A 104 4.97 2.91 -2.21
CA HIS A 104 6.31 3.46 -1.97
C HIS A 104 7.16 2.60 -1.03
N PHE A 105 6.56 1.99 -0.01
CA PHE A 105 7.31 1.34 1.07
C PHE A 105 7.20 -0.19 1.10
N LEU A 106 6.01 -0.74 0.86
CA LEU A 106 5.79 -2.18 1.00
C LEU A 106 6.04 -2.91 -0.32
N LEU A 107 5.64 -2.32 -1.45
CA LEU A 107 5.79 -2.98 -2.74
C LEU A 107 7.25 -3.22 -3.15
N PRO A 108 8.20 -2.25 -3.00
CA PRO A 108 9.56 -2.46 -3.48
C PRO A 108 10.29 -3.64 -2.80
N PRO A 109 10.24 -3.80 -1.45
CA PRO A 109 10.80 -4.97 -0.79
C PRO A 109 10.13 -6.29 -1.19
N ILE A 110 8.80 -6.31 -1.36
CA ILE A 110 8.06 -7.53 -1.75
C ILE A 110 8.48 -7.98 -3.15
N VAL A 111 8.53 -7.04 -4.11
CA VAL A 111 8.96 -7.35 -5.49
C VAL A 111 10.44 -7.76 -5.52
N LEU A 112 11.30 -7.15 -4.70
CA LEU A 112 12.71 -7.52 -4.61
C LEU A 112 12.90 -8.94 -4.06
N ASP A 113 12.20 -9.32 -2.98
CA ASP A 113 12.25 -10.68 -2.41
C ASP A 113 11.75 -11.73 -3.41
N ALA A 114 10.65 -11.43 -4.10
CA ALA A 114 10.09 -12.30 -5.14
C ALA A 114 11.02 -12.44 -6.37
N ALA A 115 11.58 -11.33 -6.86
CA ALA A 115 12.49 -11.33 -7.99
C ALA A 115 13.81 -12.04 -7.67
N PHE A 116 14.33 -11.89 -6.45
CA PHE A 116 15.52 -12.60 -6.00
C PHE A 116 15.29 -14.11 -5.93
N GLY A 117 14.13 -14.55 -5.44
CA GLY A 117 13.75 -15.97 -5.40
C GLY A 117 13.52 -16.62 -6.78
N LEU A 118 13.23 -15.81 -7.80
CA LEU A 118 12.98 -16.26 -9.17
C LEU A 118 14.26 -16.46 -10.00
N TYR A 119 15.41 -15.97 -9.52
CA TYR A 119 16.66 -16.00 -10.27
C TYR A 119 17.22 -17.44 -10.38
N ASN A 120 16.77 -18.16 -11.41
CA ASN A 120 17.28 -19.47 -11.80
C ASN A 120 17.59 -19.48 -13.30
N ARG A 121 18.75 -20.02 -13.69
CA ARG A 121 19.18 -20.07 -15.10
C ARG A 121 18.19 -20.86 -15.97
N THR A 122 17.61 -21.94 -15.44
CA THR A 122 16.59 -22.73 -16.13
C THR A 122 15.31 -21.93 -16.37
N PHE A 123 14.93 -21.02 -15.46
CA PHE A 123 13.78 -20.14 -15.64
C PHE A 123 13.99 -19.20 -16.83
N LEU A 124 15.20 -18.65 -16.97
CA LEU A 124 15.57 -17.75 -18.07
C LEU A 124 15.57 -18.45 -19.43
N ASP A 125 16.00 -19.71 -19.49
CA ASP A 125 15.99 -20.51 -20.72
C ASP A 125 14.56 -20.77 -21.26
N TYR A 126 13.54 -20.76 -20.38
CA TYR A 126 12.13 -20.99 -20.73
C TYR A 126 11.22 -19.75 -20.62
N ILE A 127 11.77 -18.53 -20.50
CA ILE A 127 11.01 -17.27 -20.34
C ILE A 127 9.88 -17.12 -21.36
N ALA A 128 10.12 -17.47 -22.62
CA ALA A 128 9.12 -17.32 -23.69
C ALA A 128 7.88 -18.18 -23.44
N SER A 129 8.07 -19.46 -23.10
CA SER A 129 6.99 -20.39 -22.80
C SER A 129 6.22 -19.98 -21.54
N ILE A 130 6.93 -19.52 -20.51
CA ILE A 130 6.35 -19.04 -19.26
C ILE A 130 5.50 -17.80 -19.50
N LEU A 131 6.00 -16.84 -20.28
CA LEU A 131 5.27 -15.62 -20.62
C LEU A 131 4.00 -15.94 -21.42
N ILE A 132 4.08 -16.84 -22.40
CA ILE A 132 2.92 -17.26 -23.19
C ILE A 132 1.86 -17.91 -22.30
N TYR A 133 2.28 -18.82 -21.41
CA TYR A 133 1.36 -19.48 -20.48
C TYR A 133 0.75 -18.48 -19.48
N ALA A 134 1.56 -17.57 -18.93
CA ALA A 134 1.10 -16.55 -17.99
C ALA A 134 0.09 -15.58 -18.63
N VAL A 135 0.40 -15.04 -19.82
CA VAL A 135 -0.48 -14.06 -20.49
C VAL A 135 -1.75 -14.74 -21.01
N ILE A 136 -1.63 -15.85 -21.75
CA ILE A 136 -2.82 -16.53 -22.29
C ILE A 136 -3.67 -17.11 -21.16
N GLY A 137 -3.05 -17.70 -20.13
CA GLY A 137 -3.74 -18.26 -18.99
C GLY A 137 -4.52 -17.21 -18.20
N THR A 138 -3.90 -16.06 -17.92
CA THR A 138 -4.58 -14.96 -17.22
C THR A 138 -5.70 -14.33 -18.06
N VAL A 139 -5.48 -14.10 -19.36
CA VAL A 139 -6.52 -13.54 -20.23
C VAL A 139 -7.71 -14.50 -20.38
N LEU A 140 -7.46 -15.80 -20.60
CA LEU A 140 -8.53 -16.78 -20.69
C LEU A 140 -9.29 -16.90 -19.37
N ASN A 141 -8.59 -16.97 -18.24
CA ASN A 141 -9.25 -17.06 -16.94
C ASN A 141 -10.08 -15.80 -16.63
N PHE A 142 -9.60 -14.62 -17.00
CA PHE A 142 -10.33 -13.36 -16.90
C PHE A 142 -11.62 -13.37 -17.73
N VAL A 143 -11.53 -13.80 -18.99
CA VAL A 143 -12.66 -13.87 -19.94
C VAL A 143 -13.63 -15.00 -19.59
N ILE A 144 -13.22 -16.02 -18.86
CA ILE A 144 -14.12 -17.07 -18.36
C ILE A 144 -14.85 -16.57 -17.11
N ILE A 145 -14.12 -16.10 -16.10
CA ILE A 145 -14.68 -15.70 -14.79
C ILE A 145 -15.65 -14.52 -14.91
N GLY A 146 -15.31 -13.46 -15.67
CA GLY A 146 -16.13 -12.24 -15.75
C GLY A 146 -17.54 -12.49 -16.28
N PRO A 147 -17.70 -13.04 -17.49
CA PRO A 147 -18.98 -13.46 -18.06
C PRO A 147 -19.67 -14.57 -17.27
N LEU A 148 -18.93 -15.51 -16.68
CA LEU A 148 -19.52 -16.57 -15.85
C LEU A 148 -20.21 -15.96 -14.62
N MET A 149 -19.55 -15.07 -13.89
CA MET A 149 -20.17 -14.35 -12.76
C MET A 149 -21.38 -13.51 -13.19
N TYR A 150 -21.27 -12.81 -14.32
CA TYR A 150 -22.40 -12.05 -14.88
C TYR A 150 -23.59 -12.97 -15.22
N GLY A 151 -23.32 -14.14 -15.83
CA GLY A 151 -24.32 -15.16 -16.14
C GLY A 151 -24.97 -15.74 -14.89
N LEU A 152 -24.19 -16.06 -13.85
CA LEU A 152 -24.70 -16.52 -12.55
C LEU A 152 -25.57 -15.47 -11.86
N CYS A 153 -25.21 -14.20 -11.97
CA CYS A 153 -26.00 -13.09 -11.45
C CYS A 153 -27.35 -12.96 -12.19
N LYS A 154 -27.36 -13.08 -13.53
CA LYS A 154 -28.60 -13.11 -14.32
C LYS A 154 -29.44 -14.36 -14.08
N GLY A 155 -28.80 -15.49 -13.78
CA GLY A 155 -29.43 -16.76 -13.43
C GLY A 155 -29.99 -16.82 -12.00
N GLY A 156 -29.88 -15.75 -11.21
CA GLY A 156 -30.46 -15.67 -9.86
C GLY A 156 -29.70 -16.44 -8.77
N ALA A 157 -28.53 -17.01 -9.08
CA ALA A 157 -27.74 -17.79 -8.13
C ALA A 157 -27.04 -16.92 -7.06
N MET A 158 -26.90 -15.62 -7.32
CA MET A 158 -26.11 -14.68 -6.51
C MET A 158 -26.93 -13.92 -5.45
N GLY A 159 -28.19 -14.31 -5.24
CA GLY A 159 -29.10 -13.74 -4.25
C GLY A 159 -29.95 -12.58 -4.77
N PRO A 160 -31.13 -12.33 -4.17
CA PRO A 160 -32.01 -11.22 -4.54
C PRO A 160 -31.39 -9.90 -4.04
N GLY A 161 -30.90 -9.07 -4.97
CA GLY A 161 -30.34 -7.75 -4.65
C GLY A 161 -29.22 -7.29 -5.59
N LEU A 162 -28.65 -8.21 -6.36
CA LEU A 162 -27.50 -7.93 -7.23
C LEU A 162 -27.86 -7.55 -8.68
N SER A 163 -29.14 -7.35 -8.98
CA SER A 163 -29.68 -7.24 -10.35
C SER A 163 -29.23 -6.01 -11.14
N ASN A 164 -28.69 -4.99 -10.47
CA ASN A 164 -28.26 -3.73 -11.08
C ASN A 164 -26.73 -3.54 -11.15
N ILE A 165 -25.92 -4.56 -10.84
CA ILE A 165 -24.47 -4.45 -10.98
C ILE A 165 -24.09 -4.45 -12.47
N SER A 166 -23.29 -3.45 -12.87
CA SER A 166 -22.78 -3.33 -14.23
C SER A 166 -21.84 -4.48 -14.58
N LEU A 167 -21.82 -4.87 -15.86
CA LEU A 167 -20.87 -5.87 -16.38
C LEU A 167 -19.41 -5.48 -16.06
N ASN A 168 -19.10 -4.17 -16.08
CA ASN A 168 -17.77 -3.65 -15.77
C ASN A 168 -17.32 -4.03 -14.34
N SER A 169 -18.23 -4.03 -13.36
CA SER A 169 -17.90 -4.40 -11.98
C SER A 169 -17.50 -5.88 -11.86
N PHE A 170 -18.14 -6.77 -12.62
CA PHE A 170 -17.75 -8.18 -12.68
C PHE A 170 -16.42 -8.38 -13.37
N PHE A 171 -16.13 -7.62 -14.43
CA PHE A 171 -14.80 -7.63 -15.05
C PHE A 171 -13.72 -7.05 -14.13
N LEU A 172 -14.00 -6.00 -13.34
CA LEU A 172 -13.03 -5.52 -12.35
C LEU A 172 -12.75 -6.56 -11.27
N PHE A 173 -13.78 -7.25 -10.78
CA PHE A 173 -13.60 -8.35 -9.84
C PHE A 173 -12.82 -9.51 -10.47
N ALA A 174 -13.14 -9.88 -11.71
CA ALA A 174 -12.40 -10.90 -12.45
C ALA A 174 -10.92 -10.52 -12.62
N SER A 175 -10.60 -9.25 -12.88
CA SER A 175 -9.21 -8.76 -12.98
C SER A 175 -8.46 -8.89 -11.67
N LEU A 176 -9.14 -8.73 -10.54
CA LEU A 176 -8.53 -8.82 -9.22
C LEU A 176 -8.19 -10.27 -8.88
N ILE A 177 -9.10 -11.21 -9.13
CA ILE A 177 -8.91 -12.61 -8.72
C ILE A 177 -8.08 -13.44 -9.72
N VAL A 178 -7.91 -12.96 -10.96
CA VAL A 178 -7.09 -13.65 -11.97
C VAL A 178 -5.60 -13.41 -11.79
N ALA A 179 -5.21 -12.41 -11.00
CA ALA A 179 -3.80 -12.15 -10.70
C ALA A 179 -3.19 -13.36 -9.97
N VAL A 180 -2.18 -13.97 -10.58
CA VAL A 180 -1.50 -15.16 -10.04
C VAL A 180 -0.28 -14.73 -9.24
N ASP A 181 -0.18 -15.16 -7.99
CA ASP A 181 1.03 -15.03 -7.18
C ASP A 181 1.83 -16.35 -7.19
N PRO A 182 2.90 -16.46 -8.02
CA PRO A 182 3.71 -17.66 -8.08
C PRO A 182 4.52 -17.90 -6.79
N VAL A 183 4.75 -16.87 -5.98
CA VAL A 183 5.54 -16.99 -4.74
C VAL A 183 4.82 -17.87 -3.73
N ALA A 184 3.52 -17.66 -3.56
CA ALA A 184 2.68 -18.47 -2.68
C ALA A 184 2.61 -19.94 -3.15
N VAL A 185 2.54 -20.16 -4.47
CA VAL A 185 2.49 -21.51 -5.06
C VAL A 185 3.82 -22.23 -4.89
N LEU A 186 4.96 -21.56 -5.07
CA LEU A 186 6.28 -22.17 -4.88
C LEU A 186 6.52 -22.54 -3.41
N ALA A 187 6.03 -21.74 -2.45
CA ALA A 187 6.20 -22.00 -1.03
C ALA A 187 5.45 -23.26 -0.53
N ILE A 188 4.38 -23.69 -1.21
CA ILE A 188 3.65 -24.92 -0.84
C ILE A 188 4.26 -26.19 -1.46
N PHE A 189 5.13 -26.04 -2.46
CA PHE A 189 5.79 -27.16 -3.17
C PHE A 189 7.21 -27.42 -2.67
N GLN A 190 7.61 -26.76 -1.57
CA GLN A 190 8.82 -27.02 -0.80
C GLN A 190 8.53 -28.02 0.31
#